data_AF-A0A0N0I995-F1
#
_entry.id   AF-A0A0N0I995-F1
#
_cell.length_a   1.000
_cell.length_b   1.000
_cell.length_c   1.000
_cell.angle_alpha   90.00
_cell.angle_beta   90.00
_cell.angle_gamma   90.00
#
_symmetry.space_group_name_H-M   'P 1'
#
loop_
_entity.id
_entity.type
_entity.pdbx_description
1 polymer ?
#
loop_
_entity_poly.entity_id
_entity_poly.type
_entity_poly.pdbx_seq_one_letter_code
_entity_poly.pdbx_strand_id
1 'polypeptide(L)' 'MKRFKVTHHNGVTTLEQDLTVKKDKFGRFEVDISNDDFPSIGNELEAILKYADWLERMGIAIRREAKLAIKRGIE' A
#
# COMPACT_ATOMS: atom_id res chain seq x y z
N MET A 1 -8.58 12.77 8.07
CA MET A 1 -8.07 11.52 7.48
C MET A 1 -7.89 11.75 5.99
N LYS A 2 -6.69 11.51 5.44
CA LYS A 2 -6.41 11.53 4.00
C LYS A 2 -6.43 10.08 3.50
N ARG A 3 -6.88 9.85 2.26
CA ARG A 3 -6.86 8.55 1.59
C ARG A 3 -6.11 8.71 0.27
N PHE A 4 -5.19 7.79 0.00
CA PHE A 4 -4.40 7.73 -1.21
C PHE A 4 -4.60 6.37 -1.85
N LYS A 5 -4.92 6.35 -3.14
CA LYS A 5 -4.91 5.12 -3.92
C LYS A 5 -3.47 4.83 -4.34
N VAL A 6 -2.97 3.66 -3.99
CA VAL A 6 -1.62 3.20 -4.32
C VAL A 6 -1.72 2.02 -5.29
N THR A 7 -1.02 2.12 -6.41
CA THR A 7 -1.13 1.14 -7.50
C THR A 7 0.26 0.69 -7.96
N HIS A 8 0.43 -0.62 -8.08
CA HIS A 8 1.63 -1.25 -8.66
C HIS A 8 1.27 -2.26 -9.74
N HIS A 9 1.80 -2.05 -10.94
CA HIS A 9 1.70 -2.98 -12.05
C HIS A 9 3.07 -3.63 -12.31
N ASN A 10 3.14 -4.96 -12.30
CA ASN A 10 4.38 -5.71 -12.50
C ASN A 10 4.54 -6.28 -13.94
N GLY A 11 3.76 -5.79 -14.90
CA GLY A 11 3.74 -6.29 -16.28
C GLY A 11 2.72 -7.39 -16.53
N VAL A 12 2.20 -8.03 -15.48
CA VAL A 12 1.22 -9.12 -15.58
C VAL A 12 -0.05 -8.79 -14.80
N THR A 13 0.11 -8.32 -13.57
CA THR A 13 -1.01 -8.02 -12.66
C THR A 13 -0.91 -6.61 -12.11
N THR A 14 -2.06 -6.04 -11.77
CA THR A 14 -2.15 -4.78 -11.05
C THR A 14 -2.58 -5.05 -9.61
N LEU A 15 -1.81 -4.52 -8.67
CA LEU A 15 -2.16 -4.46 -7.25
C LEU A 15 -2.57 -3.02 -6.95
N GLU A 16 -3.77 -2.84 -6.42
CA GLU A 16 -4.31 -1.54 -6.05
C GLU A 16 -4.83 -1.63 -4.62
N GLN A 17 -4.48 -0.67 -3.78
CA GLN A 17 -4.93 -0.60 -2.39
C GLN A 17 -5.17 0.84 -1.96
N ASP A 18 -5.94 1.00 -0.89
CA ASP A 18 -6.16 2.29 -0.23
C ASP A 18 -5.21 2.44 0.96
N LEU A 19 -4.36 3.47 0.90
CA LEU A 19 -3.54 3.94 2.00
C LEU A 19 -4.29 5.06 2.73
N THR A 20 -4.54 4.89 4.02
CA THR A 20 -5.12 5.94 4.86
C THR A 20 -4.05 6.54 5.77
N VAL A 21 -4.09 7.86 5.90
CA VAL A 21 -3.22 8.62 6.80
C VAL A 21 -4.09 9.50 7.67
N LYS A 22 -4.01 9.32 8.99
CA LYS A 22 -4.70 10.17 9.96
C LYS A 22 -3.68 10.76 10.92
N LYS A 23 -3.94 11.99 11.34
CA LYS A 23 -3.19 12.67 12.40
C LYS A 23 -4.06 12.64 13.64
N ASP A 24 -3.57 12.05 14.71
CA ASP A 24 -4.28 12.01 15.98
C ASP A 24 -4.31 13.39 16.65
N LYS A 25 -5.03 13.50 17.78
CA LYS A 25 -5.15 14.75 18.55
C LYS A 25 -3.83 15.24 19.16
N PHE A 26 -2.81 14.39 19.23
CA PHE A 26 -1.48 14.71 19.75
C PHE A 26 -0.47 15.02 18.62
N GLY A 27 -0.93 15.00 17.37
CA GLY A 27 -0.13 15.28 16.19
C GLY A 27 0.68 14.10 15.66
N ARG A 28 0.46 12.88 16.17
CA ARG A 28 1.09 11.66 15.64
C ARG A 28 0.37 11.20 14.39
N PHE A 29 1.13 10.65 13.45
CA PHE A 29 0.56 10.05 12.24
C PHE A 29 0.32 8.56 12.44
N GLU A 30 -0.90 8.13 12.15
CA GLU A 30 -1.24 6.73 11.99
C GLU A 30 -1.48 6.48 10.49
N VAL A 31 -0.79 5.46 9.97
CA VAL A 31 -0.81 5.07 8.57
C VAL A 31 -1.28 3.62 8.49
N ASP A 32 -2.27 3.38 7.65
CA ASP A 32 -2.89 2.07 7.51
C ASP A 32 -3.15 1.76 6.03
N ILE A 33 -3.08 0.48 5.66
CA ILE A 33 -3.38 0.00 4.32
C ILE A 33 -4.41 -1.10 4.41
N SER A 34 -5.48 -0.98 3.62
CA SER A 34 -6.44 -2.08 3.47
C SER A 34 -5.71 -3.31 2.93
N ASN A 35 -5.88 -4.45 3.60
CA ASN A 35 -5.29 -5.73 3.15
C ASN A 35 -6.36 -6.80 2.94
N ASP A 36 -7.60 -6.38 2.77
CA ASP A 36 -8.77 -7.25 2.77
C ASP A 36 -8.83 -8.14 1.51
N ASP A 37 -8.06 -7.80 0.47
CA ASP A 37 -8.06 -8.47 -0.83
C ASP A 37 -6.93 -9.50 -1.02
N PHE A 38 -6.19 -9.86 0.04
CA PHE A 38 -5.14 -10.87 -0.09
C PHE A 38 -5.76 -12.23 -0.47
N PRO A 39 -5.28 -12.90 -1.54
CA PRO A 39 -5.94 -14.09 -2.06
C PRO A 39 -5.82 -15.29 -1.11
N SER A 40 -6.87 -16.11 -1.05
CA SER A 40 -6.82 -17.43 -0.42
C SER A 40 -5.92 -18.36 -1.23
N ILE A 41 -4.89 -18.91 -0.61
CA ILE A 41 -3.89 -19.79 -1.24
C ILE A 41 -3.84 -21.11 -0.46
N GLY A 42 -3.98 -22.23 -1.17
CA GLY A 42 -4.05 -23.57 -0.56
C GLY A 42 -2.71 -24.18 -0.16
N ASN A 43 -1.59 -23.53 -0.50
CA ASN A 43 -0.23 -23.98 -0.21
C ASN A 43 0.50 -22.93 0.64
N GLU A 44 1.10 -23.36 1.75
CA GLU A 44 1.78 -22.49 2.71
C GLU A 44 2.96 -21.72 2.10
N LEU A 45 3.85 -22.40 1.36
CA LEU A 45 5.02 -21.76 0.74
C LEU A 45 4.57 -20.74 -0.30
N GLU A 46 3.58 -21.09 -1.13
CA GLU A 46 3.04 -20.15 -2.11
C GLU A 46 2.37 -18.95 -1.45
N ALA A 47 1.68 -19.14 -0.32
CA ALA A 47 1.06 -18.06 0.43
C ALA A 47 2.11 -17.08 0.99
N ILE A 48 3.19 -17.60 1.57
CA ILE A 48 4.31 -16.80 2.09
C ILE A 48 4.97 -16.01 0.95
N LEU A 49 5.28 -16.67 -0.17
CA LEU A 49 5.91 -16.03 -1.32
C LEU A 49 4.99 -14.96 -1.94
N LYS A 50 3.68 -15.23 -2.03
CA LYS A 50 2.73 -14.24 -2.52
C LYS A 50 2.63 -13.03 -1.58
N TYR A 51 2.65 -13.26 -0.27
CA TYR A 51 2.62 -12.18 0.71
C TYR A 51 3.89 -11.32 0.65
N ALA A 52 5.06 -11.94 0.46
CA ALA A 52 6.31 -11.22 0.25
C ALA A 52 6.26 -10.34 -1.02
N ASP A 53 5.84 -10.89 -2.17
CA ASP A 53 5.64 -10.13 -3.42
C ASP A 53 4.67 -8.95 -3.21
N TRP A 54 3.57 -9.20 -2.49
CA TRP A 54 2.57 -8.18 -2.19
C TRP A 54 3.18 -7.01 -1.40
N LEU A 55 3.89 -7.29 -0.31
CA LEU A 55 4.53 -6.28 0.53
C LEU A 55 5.60 -5.49 -0.23
N GLU A 56 6.40 -6.15 -1.07
CA GLU A 56 7.43 -5.51 -1.89
C GLU A 56 6.79 -4.49 -2.85
N ARG A 57 5.76 -4.93 -3.60
CA ARG A 57 5.02 -4.11 -4.54
C ARG A 57 4.33 -2.93 -3.86
N MET A 58 3.73 -3.17 -2.70
CA MET A 58 3.12 -2.11 -1.88
C MET A 58 4.14 -1.06 -1.44
N GLY A 59 5.31 -1.48 -0.97
CA GLY A 59 6.39 -0.56 -0.60
C GLY A 59 6.83 0.34 -1.77
N ILE A 60 6.89 -0.21 -2.99
CA ILE A 60 7.20 0.58 -4.20
C ILE A 60 6.07 1.58 -4.51
N ALA A 61 4.81 1.14 -4.47
CA ALA A 61 3.65 1.98 -4.78
C ALA A 61 3.54 3.17 -3.81
N ILE A 62 3.68 2.91 -2.50
CA ILE A 62 3.61 3.94 -1.46
C ILE A 62 4.72 4.98 -1.65
N ARG A 63 5.96 4.54 -1.91
CA ARG A 63 7.07 5.48 -2.18
C ARG A 63 6.81 6.36 -3.40
N ARG A 64 6.22 5.79 -4.46
CA ARG A 64 5.85 6.54 -5.66
C ARG A 64 4.78 7.59 -5.35
N GLU A 65 3.69 7.21 -4.69
CA GLU A 65 2.62 8.15 -4.36
C GLU A 65 3.07 9.22 -3.36
N ALA A 66 3.90 8.88 -2.38
CA ALA A 66 4.49 9.86 -1.46
C ALA A 66 5.32 10.92 -2.21
N LYS A 67 6.16 10.50 -3.17
CA LYS A 67 6.93 11.43 -4.02
C LYS A 67 6.01 12.32 -4.87
N LEU A 68 4.92 11.77 -5.40
CA LEU A 68 3.93 12.55 -6.16
C LEU A 68 3.17 13.54 -5.26
N ALA A 69 2.82 13.14 -4.03
CA ALA A 69 2.17 14.01 -3.05
C ALA A 69 3.05 15.20 -2.65
N ILE A 70 4.34 14.96 -2.40
CA ILE A 70 5.33 16.03 -2.17
C ILE A 70 5.38 17.00 -3.36
N LYS A 71 5.45 16.46 -4.59
CA LYS A 71 5.45 17.30 -5.81
C LYS A 71 4.17 18.13 -5.96
N ARG A 72 3.05 17.68 -5.40
CA ARG A 72 1.75 18.37 -5.40
C ARG A 72 1.59 19.36 -4.23
N GLY A 73 2.61 19.53 -3.38
CA GLY A 73 2.57 20.45 -2.24
C GLY A 73 1.75 19.95 -1.06
N ILE A 74 1.54 18.62 -0.96
CA ILE A 74 0.86 18.02 0.20
C ILE A 74 1.91 17.77 1.29
N GLU A 75 1.91 18.62 2.32
CA GLU A 75 2.61 18.39 3.60
C GLU A 75 1.87 17.36 4.48
#